data_AF-A0A349I2I3-F1
#
_entry.id   AF-A0A349I2I3-F1
#
_cell.length_a   1.000
_cell.length_b   1.000
_cell.length_c   1.000
_cell.angle_alpha   90.00
_cell.angle_beta   90.00
_cell.angle_gamma   90.00
#
_symmetry.space_group_name_H-M   'P 1'
#
loop_
_entity.id
_entity.type
_entity.pdbx_description
1 polymer ?
#
loop_
_entity_poly.entity_id
_entity_poly.type
_entity_poly.pdbx_seq_one_letter_code
_entity_poly.pdbx_strand_id
1 'polypeptide(L)'
;MAQKNKQPLYRNVLDLMQKKTAGVMASHQAEKDLMQLGELLASSSDIQSAERGEVVRRVSEMAERLSAGGDERNAKAYLVTLAKELEHAA
;
A
#
# COMPACT_ATOMS: atom_id res chain seq x y z
N MET A 1 23.72 -7.41 23.94
CA MET A 1 23.03 -6.24 23.34
C MET A 1 22.13 -6.77 22.23
N ALA A 2 20.82 -6.88 22.48
CA ALA A 2 19.89 -7.33 21.45
C ALA A 2 19.67 -6.16 20.47
N GLN A 3 20.26 -6.24 19.28
CA GLN A 3 19.76 -5.48 18.14
C GLN A 3 18.31 -5.94 17.95
N LYS A 4 17.35 -5.16 18.46
CA LYS A 4 15.95 -5.32 18.06
C LYS A 4 15.98 -5.12 16.54
N ASN A 5 15.87 -6.21 15.79
CA ASN A 5 15.51 -6.21 14.37
C ASN A 5 14.15 -5.51 14.26
N LYS A 6 14.16 -4.17 14.27
CA LYS A 6 12.99 -3.36 13.97
C LYS A 6 12.74 -3.58 12.50
N GLN A 7 11.70 -4.34 12.19
CA GLN A 7 11.25 -4.48 10.82
C GLN A 7 11.01 -3.08 10.22
N PRO A 8 11.36 -2.87 8.94
CA PRO A 8 11.08 -1.60 8.26
C PRO A 8 9.61 -1.20 8.43
N LEU A 9 9.35 0.08 8.66
CA LEU A 9 8.02 0.62 8.88
C LEU A 9 7.13 0.36 7.66
N TYR A 10 7.69 0.47 6.45
CA TYR A 10 6.96 0.23 5.21
C TYR A 10 6.32 -1.17 5.15
N ARG A 11 6.92 -2.19 5.79
CA ARG A 11 6.35 -3.55 5.82
C ARG A 11 5.07 -3.61 6.66
N ASN A 12 5.08 -2.96 7.82
CA ASN A 12 3.89 -2.83 8.66
C ASN A 12 2.78 -2.05 7.93
N VAL A 13 3.15 -0.99 7.20
CA VAL A 13 2.21 -0.21 6.39
C VAL A 13 1.60 -1.07 5.28
N LEU A 14 2.41 -1.83 4.53
CA LEU A 14 1.91 -2.75 3.51
C LEU A 14 0.94 -3.81 4.06
N ASP A 15 1.25 -4.38 5.22
CA ASP A 15 0.39 -5.39 5.85
C ASP A 15 -0.94 -4.78 6.32
N LEU A 16 -0.92 -3.53 6.81
CA LEU A 16 -2.12 -2.78 7.13
C LEU A 16 -2.93 -2.42 5.90
N MET A 17 -2.28 -1.95 4.83
CA MET A 17 -2.93 -1.66 3.55
C MET A 17 -3.65 -2.91 3.03
N GLN A 18 -2.98 -4.06 3.02
CA GLN A 18 -3.58 -5.32 2.57
C GLN A 18 -4.85 -5.69 3.37
N LYS A 19 -4.85 -5.46 4.69
CA LYS A 19 -6.05 -5.66 5.53
C LYS A 19 -7.16 -4.66 5.19
N LYS A 20 -6.81 -3.40 4.93
CA LYS A 20 -7.79 -2.37 4.56
C LYS A 20 -8.38 -2.59 3.18
N THR A 21 -7.57 -3.01 2.19
CA THR A 21 -8.02 -3.40 0.85
C THR A 21 -9.14 -4.43 0.92
N ALA A 22 -9.01 -5.47 1.76
CA ALA A 22 -10.04 -6.49 1.93
C ALA A 22 -11.36 -5.96 2.55
N GLY A 23 -11.31 -4.80 3.23
CA GLY A 23 -12.46 -4.18 3.88
C GLY A 23 -13.13 -3.06 3.07
N VAL A 24 -12.57 -2.64 1.94
CA VAL A 24 -13.07 -1.49 1.16
C VAL A 24 -14.52 -1.70 0.72
N MET A 25 -14.87 -2.90 0.25
CA MET A 25 -16.25 -3.21 -0.16
C MET A 25 -17.28 -2.98 0.95
N ALA A 26 -16.88 -3.19 2.21
CA ALA A 26 -17.78 -3.13 3.36
C ALA A 26 -17.74 -1.78 4.09
N SER A 27 -16.77 -0.91 3.78
CA SER A 27 -16.54 0.30 4.56
C SER A 27 -15.78 1.38 3.78
N HIS A 28 -16.46 2.51 3.56
CA HIS A 28 -15.83 3.74 3.08
C HIS A 28 -14.72 4.24 4.02
N GLN A 29 -14.77 3.89 5.32
CA GLN A 29 -13.66 4.20 6.23
C GLN A 29 -12.41 3.36 5.89
N ALA A 30 -12.58 2.11 5.46
CA ALA A 30 -11.46 1.29 5.02
C ALA A 30 -10.80 1.83 3.75
N GLU A 31 -11.57 2.43 2.84
CA GLU A 31 -11.03 3.19 1.69
C GLU A 31 -10.15 4.36 2.15
N LYS A 32 -10.67 5.21 3.04
CA LYS A 32 -9.91 6.36 3.57
C LYS A 32 -8.63 5.94 4.29
N ASP A 33 -8.73 4.94 5.15
CA ASP A 33 -7.58 4.40 5.88
C ASP A 33 -6.53 3.83 4.90
N LEU A 34 -6.97 3.15 3.83
CA LEU A 34 -6.09 2.62 2.80
C LEU A 34 -5.33 3.74 2.08
N MET A 35 -6.01 4.84 1.74
CA MET A 35 -5.39 6.01 1.10
C MET A 35 -4.35 6.67 2.02
N GLN A 36 -4.69 6.88 3.30
CA GLN A 36 -3.75 7.44 4.27
C GLN A 36 -2.51 6.56 4.47
N LEU A 37 -2.69 5.23 4.50
CA LEU A 37 -1.58 4.30 4.58
C LEU A 37 -0.73 4.31 3.30
N GLY A 38 -1.34 4.48 2.13
CA GLY A 38 -0.61 4.62 0.88
C GLY A 38 0.23 5.90 0.81
N GLU A 39 -0.28 7.02 1.34
CA GLU A 39 0.49 8.26 1.48
C GLU A 39 1.70 8.07 2.41
N LEU A 40 1.50 7.38 3.53
CA LEU A 40 2.60 7.03 4.43
C LEU A 40 3.63 6.15 3.73
N LEU A 41 3.19 5.17 2.94
CA LEU A 41 4.07 4.31 2.17
C LEU A 41 4.88 5.10 1.14
N ALA A 42 4.25 6.02 0.40
CA ALA A 42 4.92 6.89 -0.58
C ALA A 42 5.96 7.81 0.07
N SER A 43 5.68 8.30 1.28
CA SER A 43 6.60 9.15 2.05
C SER A 43 7.72 8.39 2.77
N SER A 44 7.70 7.05 2.71
CA SER A 44 8.58 6.21 3.52
C SER A 44 10.00 6.21 2.98
N SER A 45 10.93 6.77 3.76
CA SER A 45 12.36 6.87 3.41
C SER A 45 13.17 5.59 3.69
N ASP A 46 12.54 4.59 4.29
CA ASP A 46 13.16 3.31 4.66
C ASP A 46 12.99 2.21 3.58
N ILE A 47 12.32 2.51 2.46
CA ILE A 47 12.20 1.59 1.33
C ILE A 47 13.50 1.63 0.51
N GLN A 48 14.25 0.54 0.57
CA GLN A 48 15.48 0.41 -0.19
C GLN A 48 15.20 0.08 -1.67
N SER A 49 16.08 0.50 -2.57
CA SER A 49 15.96 0.23 -4.02
C SER A 49 15.78 -1.28 -4.33
N ALA A 50 16.48 -2.16 -3.61
CA ALA A 50 16.35 -3.61 -3.76
C ALA A 50 14.96 -4.17 -3.35
N GLU A 51 14.23 -3.45 -2.50
CA GLU A 51 12.92 -3.85 -1.97
C GLU A 51 11.76 -3.19 -2.75
N ARG A 52 12.01 -2.09 -3.47
CA ARG A 52 10.99 -1.36 -4.24
C ARG A 52 10.18 -2.25 -5.17
N GLY A 53 10.84 -3.17 -5.88
CA GLY A 53 10.15 -4.11 -6.77
C GLY A 53 9.13 -4.99 -6.03
N GLU A 54 9.44 -5.42 -4.79
CA GLU A 54 8.50 -6.16 -3.95
C GLU A 54 7.34 -5.28 -3.50
N VAL A 55 7.62 -4.04 -3.05
CA VAL A 55 6.60 -3.08 -2.63
C VAL A 55 5.61 -2.79 -3.77
N VAL A 56 6.13 -2.43 -4.95
CA VAL A 56 5.32 -2.14 -6.15
C VAL A 56 4.47 -3.36 -6.52
N ARG A 57 5.06 -4.56 -6.54
CA ARG A 57 4.33 -5.80 -6.82
C ARG A 57 3.17 -5.99 -5.84
N ARG A 58 3.41 -5.84 -4.54
CA ARG A 58 2.37 -6.01 -3.50
C ARG A 58 1.25 -4.99 -3.64
N VAL A 59 1.57 -3.72 -3.92
CA VAL A 59 0.56 -2.66 -4.13
C VAL A 59 -0.28 -2.95 -5.38
N SER A 60 0.34 -3.39 -6.48
CA SER A 60 -0.36 -3.80 -7.70
C SER A 60 -1.29 -5.00 -7.44
N GLU A 61 -0.82 -6.02 -6.70
CA GLU A 61 -1.65 -7.17 -6.32
C GLU A 61 -2.87 -6.78 -5.46
N MET A 62 -2.74 -5.76 -4.61
CA MET A 62 -3.89 -5.22 -3.87
C MET A 62 -4.90 -4.54 -4.81
N ALA A 63 -4.43 -3.79 -5.81
CA ALA A 63 -5.29 -3.14 -6.80
C ALA A 63 -6.05 -4.16 -7.66
N GLU A 64 -5.41 -5.26 -8.05
CA GLU A 64 -6.02 -6.31 -8.85
C GLU A 64 -7.19 -7.01 -8.15
N ARG A 65 -7.15 -7.10 -6.81
CA ARG A 65 -8.21 -7.72 -5.99
C ARG A 65 -9.49 -6.89 -5.90
N LEU A 66 -9.40 -5.59 -6.16
CA LEU A 66 -10.53 -4.68 -6.07
C LEU A 66 -11.35 -4.70 -7.37
N SER A 67 -12.68 -4.66 -7.23
CA SER A 67 -13.58 -4.59 -8.38
C SER A 67 -13.58 -3.19 -9.03
N ALA A 68 -14.32 -3.06 -10.13
CA ALA A 68 -14.48 -1.79 -10.85
C ALA A 68 -15.73 -0.99 -10.41
N GLY A 69 -16.39 -1.37 -9.31
CA GLY A 69 -17.62 -0.72 -8.81
C GLY A 69 -17.44 -0.03 -7.45
N GLY A 70 -18.20 1.04 -7.21
CA GLY A 70 -18.25 1.73 -5.92
C GLY A 70 -16.90 2.21 -5.39
N ASP A 71 -16.71 2.14 -4.07
CA ASP A 71 -15.49 2.54 -3.36
C ASP A 71 -14.25 1.71 -3.77
N GLU A 72 -14.45 0.45 -4.16
CA GLU A 72 -13.36 -0.41 -4.65
C GLU A 72 -12.73 0.14 -5.93
N ARG A 73 -13.51 0.78 -6.80
CA ARG A 73 -12.99 1.43 -8.02
C ARG A 73 -12.03 2.56 -7.67
N ASN A 74 -12.37 3.37 -6.68
CA ASN A 74 -11.54 4.50 -6.26
C ASN A 74 -10.26 4.00 -5.60
N ALA A 75 -10.37 3.05 -4.67
CA ALA A 75 -9.23 2.40 -4.04
C ALA A 75 -8.32 1.72 -5.07
N LYS A 76 -8.89 1.08 -6.09
CA LYS A 76 -8.14 0.46 -7.20
C LYS A 76 -7.37 1.50 -7.99
N ALA A 77 -8.04 2.57 -8.43
CA ALA A 77 -7.40 3.64 -9.18
C ALA A 77 -6.25 4.28 -8.38
N TYR A 78 -6.47 4.50 -7.08
CA TYR A 78 -5.45 5.01 -6.17
C TYR A 78 -4.25 4.06 -6.07
N LEU A 79 -4.45 2.78 -5.80
CA LEU A 79 -3.35 1.81 -5.68
C LEU A 79 -2.56 1.65 -6.98
N VAL A 80 -3.21 1.71 -8.14
CA VAL A 80 -2.53 1.71 -9.45
C VAL A 80 -1.64 2.94 -9.60
N THR A 81 -2.11 4.12 -9.21
CA THR A 81 -1.31 5.35 -9.25
C THR A 81 -0.14 5.26 -8.27
N LEU A 82 -0.38 4.81 -7.03
CA LEU A 82 0.64 4.64 -6.01
C LEU A 82 1.75 3.67 -6.45
N ALA A 83 1.39 2.55 -7.09
CA ALA A 83 2.38 1.60 -7.61
C ALA A 83 3.32 2.25 -8.64
N LYS A 84 2.77 3.09 -9.54
CA LYS A 84 3.57 3.84 -10.53
C LYS A 84 4.46 4.89 -9.88
N GLU A 85 3.95 5.59 -8.87
CA GLU A 85 4.75 6.57 -8.12
C GLU A 85 5.93 5.90 -7.41
N LEU A 86 5.70 4.75 -6.78
CA LEU A 86 6.74 3.97 -6.10
C LEU A 86 7.77 3.37 -7.07
N GLU A 87 7.35 3.03 -8.30
CA GLU A 87 8.24 2.57 -9.36
C GLU A 87 9.19 3.68 -9.86
N HIS A 88 8.72 4.93 -9.86
CA HIS A 88 9.47 6.10 -10.36
C HIS A 88 10.10 6.98 -9.28
N ALA A 89 9.79 6.75 -8.00
CA ALA A 89 10.48 7.40 -6.89
C ALA A 89 11.97 7.05 -6.99
N ALA A 90 12.83 8.07 -7.10
CA ALA A 90 14.28 7.95 -7.27
C ALA A 90 14.97 7.49 -5.98
#